data_AF-A0A2S5B248-F1
#
_entry.id   AF-A0A2S5B248-F1
#
_cell.length_a   1.000
_cell.length_b   1.000
_cell.length_c   1.000
_cell.angle_alpha   90.00
_cell.angle_beta   90.00
_cell.angle_gamma   90.00
#
_symmetry.space_group_name_H-M   'P 1'
#
loop_
_entity.id
_entity.type
_entity.pdbx_description
1 polymer ?
#
loop_
_entity_poly.entity_id
_entity_poly.type
_entity_poly.pdbx_seq_one_letter_code
_entity_poly.pdbx_strand_id
1 'polypeptide(L)'
;MSVLTRKLGQTVFPEILPAVLGFTAVAVAITIGFEESSYPFKVNTIMLSVLTTMLSFAVSLRTSSALERWNAGRQAWTVVSSASRSFASLVWLHVADTTLDAARQATVEAGSDEAEVESVKALIEKRTILNLLCAWSVATKHYVRGEPGPFYDDLYDLVKALPRYSFPSSVDDDSTPTREDLGGL
;
A
#
# COMPACT_ATOMS: atom_id res chain seq x y z
N MET A 1 -13.22 8.81 -22.50
CA MET A 1 -13.88 8.85 -21.17
C MET A 1 -13.63 10.21 -20.54
N SER A 2 -14.67 10.94 -20.17
CA SER A 2 -14.57 12.28 -19.57
C SER A 2 -13.73 12.26 -18.28
N VAL A 3 -12.97 13.32 -17.99
CA VAL A 3 -12.18 13.45 -16.75
C VAL A 3 -13.07 13.28 -15.52
N LEU A 4 -14.35 13.68 -15.60
CA LEU A 4 -15.33 13.47 -14.55
C LEU A 4 -15.62 11.98 -14.30
N THR A 5 -15.77 11.16 -15.34
CA THR A 5 -16.07 9.72 -15.16
C THR A 5 -14.90 8.97 -14.55
N ARG A 6 -13.65 9.40 -14.82
CA ARG A 6 -12.46 8.84 -14.17
C ARG A 6 -12.37 9.25 -12.70
N LYS A 7 -12.70 10.51 -12.37
CA LYS A 7 -12.75 10.99 -10.99
C LYS A 7 -13.90 10.37 -10.18
N LEU A 8 -15.08 10.19 -10.78
CA LEU A 8 -16.21 9.52 -10.13
C LEU A 8 -15.96 8.01 -9.92
N GLY A 9 -15.24 7.35 -10.84
CA GLY A 9 -14.88 5.94 -10.70
C GLY A 9 -13.95 5.64 -9.51
N GLN A 10 -13.27 6.64 -8.96
CA GLN A 10 -12.45 6.52 -7.75
C GLN A 10 -13.23 6.81 -6.45
N THR A 11 -14.53 7.11 -6.56
CA THR A 11 -15.39 7.40 -5.41
C THR A 11 -16.33 6.24 -5.12
N VAL A 12 -16.95 6.24 -3.94
CA VAL A 12 -17.98 5.27 -3.55
C VAL A 12 -19.31 5.52 -4.27
N PHE A 13 -19.46 6.66 -4.96
CA PHE A 13 -20.68 7.08 -5.63
C PHE A 13 -21.27 6.04 -6.60
N PRO A 14 -20.53 5.46 -7.56
CA PRO A 14 -21.06 4.43 -8.46
C PRO A 14 -21.58 3.18 -7.73
N GLU A 15 -21.02 2.85 -6.56
CA GLU A 15 -21.41 1.68 -5.77
C GLU A 15 -22.73 1.91 -5.00
N ILE A 16 -22.93 3.12 -4.45
CA ILE A 16 -24.15 3.46 -3.68
C ILE A 16 -25.30 3.94 -4.56
N LEU A 17 -25.02 4.45 -5.76
CA LEU A 17 -26.01 5.00 -6.67
C LEU A 17 -27.21 4.07 -6.95
N PRO A 18 -27.03 2.76 -7.29
CA PRO A 18 -28.17 1.88 -7.54
C PRO A 18 -29.06 1.68 -6.30
N ALA A 19 -28.46 1.60 -5.11
CA ALA A 19 -29.20 1.46 -3.87
C ALA A 19 -30.04 2.71 -3.57
N VAL A 20 -29.44 3.90 -3.72
CA VAL A 20 -30.14 5.18 -3.53
C VAL A 20 -31.29 5.33 -4.51
N LEU A 21 -31.05 5.06 -5.80
CA LEU A 21 -32.10 5.11 -6.82
C LEU A 21 -33.24 4.14 -6.52
N GLY A 22 -32.93 2.92 -6.11
CA GLY A 22 -33.92 1.92 -5.69
C GLY A 22 -34.80 2.41 -4.54
N PHE A 23 -34.20 2.95 -3.47
CA PHE A 23 -34.95 3.53 -2.35
C PHE A 23 -35.81 4.73 -2.76
N THR A 24 -35.29 5.61 -3.62
CA THR A 24 -36.08 6.75 -4.12
C THR A 24 -37.26 6.30 -4.98
N ALA A 25 -37.09 5.26 -5.81
CA ALA A 25 -38.18 4.73 -6.64
C ALA A 25 -39.29 4.11 -5.78
N VAL A 26 -38.93 3.36 -4.73
CA VAL A 26 -39.88 2.82 -3.76
C VAL A 26 -40.60 3.94 -3.01
N ALA A 27 -39.88 4.98 -2.57
CA ALA A 27 -40.49 6.13 -1.91
C ALA A 27 -41.51 6.84 -2.82
N VAL A 28 -41.16 7.07 -4.09
CA VAL A 28 -42.07 7.65 -5.09
C VAL A 28 -43.30 6.77 -5.31
N ALA A 29 -43.13 5.45 -5.44
CA ALA A 29 -44.24 4.52 -5.60
C ALA A 29 -45.20 4.53 -4.40
N ILE A 30 -44.67 4.62 -3.18
CA ILE A 30 -45.48 4.74 -1.95
C ILE A 30 -46.24 6.07 -1.92
N THR A 31 -45.60 7.18 -2.31
CA THR A 31 -46.27 8.50 -2.36
C THR A 31 -47.41 8.51 -3.38
N ILE A 32 -47.20 7.99 -4.59
CA ILE A 32 -48.25 7.89 -5.61
C ILE A 32 -49.39 6.98 -5.13
N GLY A 33 -49.07 5.83 -4.53
CA GLY A 33 -50.06 4.91 -3.97
C GLY A 33 -50.88 5.50 -2.81
N PHE A 34 -50.33 6.46 -2.07
CA PHE A 34 -51.06 7.19 -1.02
C PHE A 34 -52.06 8.20 -1.60
N GLU A 35 -51.73 8.85 -2.72
CA GLU A 35 -52.63 9.81 -3.37
C GLU A 35 -53.84 9.11 -4.03
N GLU A 36 -53.65 7.92 -4.64
CA GLU A 36 -54.73 7.20 -5.30
C GLU A 36 -55.58 6.32 -4.38
N SER A 37 -55.03 5.86 -3.24
CA SER A 37 -55.72 4.94 -2.34
C SER A 37 -56.36 5.68 -1.16
N SER A 38 -57.68 5.50 -0.95
CA SER A 38 -58.42 6.07 0.19
C SER A 38 -58.11 5.41 1.56
N TYR A 39 -57.10 4.52 1.64
CA TYR A 39 -56.75 3.81 2.87
C TYR A 39 -55.74 4.61 3.72
N PRO A 40 -56.01 4.86 5.02
CA PRO A 40 -55.09 5.59 5.87
C PRO A 40 -53.93 4.70 6.35
N PHE A 41 -52.79 4.76 5.66
CA PHE A 41 -51.55 4.14 6.12
C PHE A 41 -51.02 4.86 7.37
N LYS A 42 -51.23 4.26 8.55
CA LYS A 42 -50.67 4.75 9.82
C LYS A 42 -49.48 3.88 10.23
N VAL A 43 -48.29 4.48 10.30
CA VAL A 43 -47.08 3.81 10.80
C VAL A 43 -46.83 4.26 12.24
N ASN A 44 -46.47 3.32 13.12
CA ASN A 44 -46.12 3.62 14.51
C ASN A 44 -44.75 4.35 14.55
N THR A 45 -44.77 5.62 14.96
CA THR A 45 -43.59 6.49 15.03
C THR A 45 -42.59 6.08 16.10
N ILE A 46 -43.01 5.34 17.12
CA ILE A 46 -42.11 4.85 18.19
C ILE A 46 -41.12 3.84 17.62
N MET A 47 -41.59 2.89 16.79
CA MET A 47 -40.70 1.90 16.18
C MET A 47 -39.68 2.54 15.24
N LEU A 48 -40.09 3.57 14.49
CA LEU A 48 -39.19 4.33 13.61
C LEU A 48 -38.07 5.02 14.41
N SER A 49 -38.42 5.62 15.56
CA SER A 49 -37.44 6.29 16.43
C SER A 49 -36.42 5.31 17.02
N VAL A 50 -36.88 4.16 17.54
CA VAL A 50 -36.00 3.15 18.11
C VAL A 50 -35.06 2.56 17.04
N LEU A 51 -35.58 2.23 15.87
CA LEU A 51 -34.75 1.69 14.77
C LEU A 51 -33.71 2.72 14.29
N THR A 52 -34.09 3.99 14.20
CA THR A 52 -33.17 5.06 13.76
C THR A 52 -32.05 5.30 14.76
N THR A 53 -32.36 5.32 16.06
CA THR A 53 -31.35 5.53 17.11
C THR A 53 -30.39 4.33 17.18
N MET A 54 -30.89 3.10 17.07
CA MET A 54 -30.04 1.92 17.03
C MET A 54 -29.15 1.87 15.78
N LEU A 55 -29.69 2.20 14.60
CA LEU A 55 -28.91 2.24 13.36
C LEU A 55 -27.80 3.30 13.44
N SER A 56 -28.11 4.49 13.97
CA SER A 56 -27.14 5.58 14.15
C SER A 56 -26.01 5.17 15.09
N PHE A 57 -26.34 4.51 16.21
CA PHE A 57 -25.34 3.99 17.13
C PHE A 57 -24.45 2.92 16.50
N ALA A 58 -25.04 1.94 15.80
CA ALA A 58 -24.29 0.88 15.13
C ALA A 58 -23.33 1.42 14.05
N VAL A 59 -23.79 2.37 13.23
CA VAL A 59 -22.96 3.03 12.21
C VAL A 59 -21.81 3.80 12.88
N SER A 60 -22.07 4.47 14.00
CA SER A 60 -21.03 5.18 14.75
C SER A 60 -19.94 4.24 15.27
N LEU A 61 -20.31 3.09 15.84
CA LEU A 61 -19.34 2.09 16.32
C LEU A 61 -18.50 1.49 15.17
N ARG A 62 -19.15 1.18 14.04
CA ARG A 62 -18.46 0.68 12.83
C ARG A 62 -17.49 1.73 12.28
N THR A 63 -17.92 2.99 12.20
CA THR A 63 -17.09 4.07 11.66
C THR A 63 -15.91 4.35 12.57
N SER A 64 -16.12 4.35 13.90
CA SER A 64 -15.06 4.54 14.88
C SER A 64 -13.98 3.45 14.76
N SER A 65 -14.38 2.17 14.74
CA SER A 65 -13.43 1.05 14.61
C SER A 65 -12.72 1.03 13.24
N ALA A 66 -13.40 1.40 12.15
CA ALA A 66 -12.78 1.54 10.84
C ALA A 66 -11.74 2.66 10.83
N LEU A 67 -12.03 3.81 11.47
CA LEU A 67 -11.12 4.94 11.56
C LEU A 67 -9.88 4.61 12.39
N GLU A 68 -10.05 3.89 13.50
CA GLU A 68 -8.93 3.43 14.33
C GLU A 68 -7.98 2.52 13.53
N ARG A 69 -8.52 1.54 12.79
CA ARG A 69 -7.73 0.65 11.92
C ARG A 69 -7.03 1.42 10.80
N TRP A 70 -7.70 2.40 10.20
CA TRP A 70 -7.08 3.26 9.19
C TRP A 70 -5.92 4.08 9.76
N ASN A 71 -6.12 4.68 10.94
CA ASN A 71 -5.08 5.43 11.64
C ASN A 71 -3.88 4.56 12.02
N ALA A 72 -4.13 3.34 12.52
CA ALA A 72 -3.08 2.38 12.82
C ALA A 72 -2.25 2.03 11.57
N GLY A 73 -2.91 1.80 10.43
CA GLY A 73 -2.24 1.58 9.15
C GLY A 73 -1.39 2.78 8.71
N ARG A 74 -1.93 4.00 8.78
CA ARG A 74 -1.19 5.24 8.47
C ARG A 74 0.04 5.42 9.34
N GLN A 75 -0.09 5.14 10.64
CA GLN A 75 0.99 5.23 11.60
C GLN A 75 2.09 4.20 11.29
N ALA A 76 1.73 2.96 10.97
CA ALA A 76 2.69 1.93 10.57
C ALA A 76 3.53 2.35 9.35
N TRP A 77 2.90 2.88 8.29
CA TRP A 77 3.62 3.41 7.11
C TRP A 77 4.54 4.60 7.46
N THR A 78 4.13 5.44 8.39
CA THR A 78 4.95 6.56 8.87
C THR A 78 6.19 6.04 9.61
N VAL A 79 6.03 5.01 10.44
CA VAL A 79 7.14 4.35 11.15
C VAL A 79 8.10 3.69 10.16
N VAL A 80 7.59 2.95 9.17
CA VAL A 80 8.39 2.35 8.08
C VAL A 80 9.27 3.40 7.41
N SER A 81 8.70 4.54 7.01
CA SER A 81 9.46 5.62 6.35
C SER A 81 10.50 6.27 7.27
N SER A 82 10.11 6.57 8.52
CA SER A 82 11.01 7.22 9.50
C SER A 82 12.18 6.30 9.88
N ALA A 83 11.90 5.04 10.23
CA ALA A 83 12.90 4.05 10.59
C ALA A 83 13.87 3.77 9.42
N SER A 84 13.35 3.68 8.19
CA SER A 84 14.20 3.52 7.01
C SER A 84 15.15 4.70 6.81
N ARG A 85 14.69 5.95 6.98
CA ARG A 85 15.57 7.12 6.89
C ARG A 85 16.64 7.13 7.98
N SER A 86 16.26 6.85 9.22
CA SER A 86 17.22 6.77 10.33
C SER A 86 18.27 5.67 10.10
N PHE A 87 17.85 4.50 9.63
CA PHE A 87 18.77 3.41 9.32
C PHE A 87 19.69 3.75 8.13
N ALA A 88 19.16 4.36 7.07
CA ALA A 88 19.96 4.84 5.94
C ALA A 88 21.05 5.82 6.39
N SER A 89 20.71 6.77 7.27
CA SER A 89 21.68 7.71 7.85
C SER A 89 22.74 7.00 8.69
N LEU A 90 22.37 6.00 9.48
CA LEU A 90 23.32 5.21 10.27
C LEU A 90 24.29 4.45 9.36
N VAL A 91 23.79 3.79 8.31
CA VAL A 91 24.59 3.10 7.31
C VAL A 91 25.54 4.08 6.61
N TRP A 92 25.03 5.24 6.19
CA TRP A 92 25.83 6.24 5.49
C TRP A 92 27.01 6.76 6.35
N LEU A 93 26.77 6.98 7.64
CA LEU A 93 27.76 7.56 8.56
C LEU A 93 28.73 6.54 9.16
N HIS A 94 28.27 5.32 9.45
CA HIS A 94 29.06 4.34 10.22
C HIS A 94 29.73 3.27 9.38
N VAL A 95 29.26 3.03 8.14
CA VAL A 95 29.95 2.10 7.24
C VAL A 95 31.22 2.77 6.72
N ALA A 96 32.36 2.11 6.88
CA ALA A 96 33.65 2.62 6.42
C ALA A 96 33.65 2.81 4.89
N ASP A 97 34.47 3.74 4.39
CA ASP A 97 34.68 3.96 2.95
C ASP A 97 35.65 2.93 2.33
N THR A 98 35.96 1.88 3.09
CA THR A 98 36.89 0.82 2.72
C THR A 98 36.26 -0.55 2.94
N THR A 99 36.48 -1.45 2.00
CA THR A 99 36.11 -2.89 2.07
C THR A 99 37.27 -3.75 2.58
N LEU A 100 38.46 -3.16 2.72
CA LEU A 100 39.67 -3.84 3.15
C LEU A 100 39.80 -3.86 4.68
N ASP A 101 40.39 -4.93 5.21
CA ASP A 101 40.82 -4.97 6.60
C ASP A 101 41.87 -3.89 6.87
N ALA A 102 41.93 -3.37 8.09
CA ALA A 102 42.87 -2.30 8.49
C ALA A 102 44.34 -2.61 8.13
N ALA A 103 44.74 -3.88 8.15
CA ALA A 103 46.07 -4.33 7.77
C ALA A 103 46.35 -4.23 6.25
N ARG A 104 45.33 -4.46 5.40
CA ARG A 104 45.43 -4.32 3.94
C ARG A 104 45.26 -2.88 3.49
N GLN A 105 44.46 -2.10 4.21
CA GLN A 105 44.32 -0.68 3.92
C GLN A 105 45.64 0.09 4.17
N ALA A 106 46.41 -0.30 5.19
CA ALA A 106 47.75 0.27 5.44
C ALA A 106 48.77 0.00 4.32
N THR A 107 48.53 -1.00 3.45
CA THR A 107 49.41 -1.30 2.31
C THR A 107 49.05 -0.53 1.04
N VAL A 108 47.87 0.10 0.98
CA VAL A 108 47.41 0.85 -0.19
C VAL A 108 47.86 2.30 -0.08
N GLU A 109 48.63 2.77 -1.06
CA GLU A 109 49.05 4.17 -1.11
C GLU A 109 47.87 5.09 -1.42
N ALA A 110 47.75 6.18 -0.64
CA ALA A 110 46.70 7.17 -0.82
C ALA A 110 46.84 7.87 -2.19
N GLY A 111 45.81 7.76 -3.03
CA GLY A 111 45.79 8.33 -4.38
C GLY A 111 46.29 7.39 -5.48
N SER A 112 46.57 6.12 -5.17
CA SER A 112 46.80 5.08 -6.17
C SER A 112 45.48 4.64 -6.86
N ASP A 113 45.59 4.10 -8.07
CA ASP A 113 44.45 3.50 -8.79
C ASP A 113 43.76 2.39 -7.96
N GLU A 114 44.53 1.68 -7.12
CA GLU A 114 44.00 0.66 -6.21
C GLU A 114 43.10 1.25 -5.13
N ALA A 115 43.44 2.43 -4.58
CA ALA A 115 42.62 3.15 -3.61
C ALA A 115 41.30 3.64 -4.22
N GLU A 116 41.32 4.11 -5.47
CA GLU A 116 40.12 4.56 -6.17
C GLU A 116 39.14 3.40 -6.39
N VAL A 117 39.62 2.27 -6.91
CA VAL A 117 38.82 1.05 -7.11
C VAL A 117 38.18 0.58 -5.81
N GLU A 118 38.91 0.70 -4.71
CA GLU A 118 38.49 0.26 -3.39
C GLU A 118 37.37 1.15 -2.81
N SER A 119 37.51 2.47 -2.97
CA SER A 119 36.46 3.43 -2.61
C SER A 119 35.16 3.19 -3.42
N VAL A 120 35.28 2.86 -4.70
CA VAL A 120 34.12 2.55 -5.56
C VAL A 120 33.40 1.28 -5.09
N LYS A 121 34.14 0.25 -4.67
CA LYS A 121 33.55 -0.96 -4.10
C LYS A 121 32.77 -0.66 -2.83
N ALA A 122 33.34 0.11 -1.90
CA ALA A 122 32.66 0.52 -0.68
C ALA A 122 31.38 1.33 -0.98
N LEU A 123 31.42 2.22 -1.98
CA LEU A 123 30.24 2.96 -2.44
C LEU A 123 29.16 2.06 -3.04
N ILE A 124 29.54 1.02 -3.80
CA ILE A 124 28.59 0.05 -4.36
C ILE A 124 27.93 -0.76 -3.24
N GLU A 125 28.68 -1.19 -2.23
CA GLU A 125 28.13 -1.91 -1.08
C GLU A 125 27.14 -1.04 -0.28
N LYS A 126 27.53 0.21 0.03
CA LYS A 126 26.63 1.19 0.68
C LYS A 126 25.36 1.40 -0.14
N ARG A 127 25.48 1.61 -1.45
CA ARG A 127 24.33 1.77 -2.35
C ARG A 127 23.44 0.54 -2.38
N THR A 128 24.03 -0.65 -2.33
CA THR A 128 23.29 -1.92 -2.31
C THR A 128 22.45 -2.04 -1.04
N ILE A 129 23.02 -1.74 0.14
CA ILE A 129 22.29 -1.74 1.41
C ILE A 129 21.12 -0.75 1.38
N LEU A 130 21.34 0.47 0.87
CA LEU A 130 20.28 1.47 0.73
C LEU A 130 19.19 1.05 -0.25
N ASN A 131 19.56 0.43 -1.37
CA ASN A 131 18.59 -0.10 -2.35
C ASN A 131 17.73 -1.21 -1.72
N LEU A 132 18.31 -2.10 -0.91
CA LEU A 132 17.56 -3.14 -0.21
C LEU A 132 16.59 -2.58 0.83
N LEU A 133 16.98 -1.49 1.50
CA LEU A 133 16.08 -0.79 2.43
C LEU A 133 14.88 -0.17 1.71
N CYS A 134 15.10 0.43 0.55
CA CYS A 134 14.02 0.91 -0.32
C CYS A 134 13.16 -0.26 -0.85
N ALA A 135 13.80 -1.34 -1.29
CA ALA A 135 13.12 -2.54 -1.77
C ALA A 135 12.19 -3.13 -0.72
N TRP A 136 12.60 -3.15 0.55
CA TRP A 136 11.77 -3.63 1.65
C TRP A 136 10.45 -2.85 1.77
N SER A 137 10.49 -1.51 1.62
CA SER A 137 9.28 -0.68 1.66
C SER A 137 8.35 -0.97 0.47
N VAL A 138 8.91 -1.12 -0.74
CA VAL A 138 8.15 -1.43 -1.97
C VAL A 138 7.59 -2.85 -1.94
N ALA A 139 8.38 -3.83 -1.49
CA ALA A 139 7.94 -5.21 -1.31
C ALA A 139 6.80 -5.31 -0.29
N THR A 140 6.88 -4.55 0.81
CA THR A 140 5.78 -4.47 1.80
C THR A 140 4.49 -3.94 1.17
N LYS A 141 4.57 -2.97 0.25
CA LYS A 141 3.40 -2.45 -0.50
C LYS A 141 2.77 -3.56 -1.35
N HIS A 142 3.57 -4.31 -2.11
CA HIS A 142 3.07 -5.43 -2.92
C HIS A 142 2.50 -6.56 -2.07
N TYR A 143 3.15 -6.89 -0.95
CA TYR A 143 2.67 -7.89 0.00
C TYR A 143 1.26 -7.54 0.55
N VAL A 144 1.03 -6.30 0.96
CA VAL A 144 -0.29 -5.85 1.48
C VAL A 144 -1.37 -5.83 0.38
N ARG A 145 -0.99 -5.69 -0.90
CA ARG A 145 -1.91 -5.78 -2.04
C ARG A 145 -2.20 -7.21 -2.49
N GLY A 146 -1.51 -8.20 -1.92
CA GLY A 146 -1.59 -9.58 -2.41
C GLY A 146 -0.98 -9.76 -3.80
N GLU A 147 0.02 -8.93 -4.15
CA GLU A 147 0.78 -8.97 -5.39
C GLU A 147 2.10 -9.72 -5.13
N PRO A 148 2.19 -11.05 -5.32
CA PRO A 148 3.42 -11.81 -5.08
C PRO A 148 4.46 -11.57 -6.18
N GLY A 149 5.73 -11.80 -5.86
CA GLY A 149 6.82 -11.83 -6.84
C GLY A 149 7.74 -10.59 -6.84
N PRO A 150 8.97 -10.72 -7.38
CA PRO A 150 9.96 -9.64 -7.42
C PRO A 150 9.96 -8.83 -8.73
N PHE A 151 9.15 -9.21 -9.73
CA PHE A 151 9.27 -8.72 -11.11
C PHE A 151 8.54 -7.42 -11.43
N TYR A 152 8.05 -6.69 -10.42
CA TYR A 152 7.45 -5.37 -10.60
C TYR A 152 8.51 -4.33 -10.96
N ASP A 153 8.19 -3.38 -11.86
CA ASP A 153 9.13 -2.38 -12.35
C ASP A 153 9.80 -1.56 -11.23
N ASP A 154 9.05 -1.25 -10.17
CA ASP A 154 9.53 -0.46 -9.03
C ASP A 154 10.28 -1.29 -7.98
N LEU A 155 10.23 -2.63 -8.06
CA LEU A 155 10.91 -3.55 -7.14
C LEU A 155 12.14 -4.21 -7.78
N TYR A 156 12.04 -4.59 -9.05
CA TYR A 156 13.04 -5.39 -9.73
C TYR A 156 14.39 -4.68 -9.81
N ASP A 157 14.40 -3.38 -10.13
CA ASP A 157 15.64 -2.61 -10.24
C ASP A 157 16.40 -2.48 -8.91
N LEU A 158 15.69 -2.56 -7.79
CA LEU A 158 16.27 -2.49 -6.44
C LEU A 158 16.85 -3.84 -6.00
N VAL A 159 16.28 -4.96 -6.48
CA VAL A 159 16.57 -6.32 -6.01
C VAL A 159 17.43 -7.13 -6.99
N LYS A 160 17.56 -6.72 -8.26
CA LYS A 160 18.28 -7.46 -9.32
C LYS A 160 19.73 -7.84 -9.01
N ALA A 161 20.38 -7.14 -8.07
CA ALA A 161 21.75 -7.43 -7.65
C ALA A 161 21.84 -8.66 -6.73
N LEU A 162 20.72 -9.13 -6.15
CA LEU A 162 20.71 -10.26 -5.24
C LEU A 162 20.76 -11.60 -6.01
N PRO A 163 21.50 -12.60 -5.49
CA PRO A 163 21.39 -13.97 -5.95
C PRO A 163 19.95 -14.48 -5.85
N ARG A 164 19.57 -15.41 -6.74
CA ARG A 164 18.27 -16.10 -6.62
C ARG A 164 18.28 -16.98 -5.36
N TYR A 165 17.62 -16.54 -4.30
CA TYR A 165 17.38 -17.34 -3.11
C TYR A 165 16.11 -18.18 -3.30
N SER A 166 16.12 -19.47 -2.95
CA SER A 166 14.93 -20.31 -2.97
C SER A 166 14.00 -19.92 -1.82
N PHE A 167 12.78 -19.52 -2.12
CA PHE A 167 11.76 -19.32 -1.10
C PHE A 167 11.24 -20.67 -0.57
N PRO A 168 10.78 -20.73 0.69
CA PRO A 168 10.12 -21.93 1.23
C PRO A 168 8.86 -22.28 0.41
N SER A 169 8.59 -23.57 0.24
CA SER A 169 7.51 -24.15 -0.56
C SER A 169 6.08 -23.75 -0.17
N SER A 170 5.91 -22.89 0.83
CA SER A 170 4.61 -22.26 1.15
C SER A 170 4.27 -21.09 0.23
N VAL A 171 5.24 -20.62 -0.56
CA VAL A 171 5.10 -19.62 -1.62
C VAL A 171 5.27 -20.35 -2.95
N ASP A 172 4.33 -21.22 -3.28
CA ASP A 172 4.31 -21.86 -4.60
C ASP A 172 4.01 -20.80 -5.66
N ASP A 173 4.90 -20.73 -6.64
CA ASP A 173 5.06 -19.63 -7.57
C ASP A 173 4.48 -19.98 -8.95
N ASP A 174 3.21 -20.38 -9.00
CA ASP A 174 2.53 -20.76 -10.26
C ASP A 174 1.87 -19.56 -10.96
N SER A 175 1.97 -18.37 -10.37
CA SER A 175 1.35 -17.14 -10.87
C SER A 175 2.26 -15.91 -10.87
N THR A 176 3.59 -16.05 -10.75
CA THR A 176 4.46 -14.88 -10.92
C THR A 176 4.40 -14.43 -12.37
N PRO A 177 3.96 -13.18 -12.65
CA PRO A 177 4.11 -12.63 -13.97
C PRO A 177 5.60 -12.55 -14.30
N THR A 178 5.97 -13.12 -15.44
CA THR A 178 7.33 -13.03 -15.96
C THR A 178 7.56 -11.58 -16.40
N ARG A 179 8.81 -11.08 -16.37
CA ARG A 179 9.12 -9.71 -16.83
C ARG A 179 8.62 -9.42 -18.27
N GLU A 180 8.51 -10.47 -19.09
CA GLU A 180 7.95 -10.41 -20.45
C GLU A 180 6.44 -10.09 -20.47
N ASP A 181 5.69 -10.49 -19.44
CA ASP A 181 4.26 -10.24 -19.34
C ASP A 181 3.93 -8.79 -18.92
N LEU A 182 4.86 -8.12 -18.23
CA LEU A 182 4.69 -6.75 -17.72
C LEU A 182 5.21 -5.67 -18.70
N GLY A 183 6.16 -6.01 -19.57
CA GLY A 183 6.74 -5.08 -20.56
C GLY A 183 5.89 -4.83 -21.81
N GLY A 184 4.70 -5.44 -21.90
CA GLY A 184 3.77 -5.33 -23.04
C GLY A 184 2.72 -4.23 -22.95
N LEU A 185 2.81 -3.32 -21.97
CA LEU A 185 1.94 -2.16 -21.80
C LEU A 185 2.65 -0.84 -22.14
#